data_AF-A0ABC9WBJ4-F1
#
_entry.id   AF-A0ABC9WBJ4-F1
#
_cell.length_a   1.000
_cell.length_b   1.000
_cell.length_c   1.000
_cell.angle_alpha   90.00
_cell.angle_beta   90.00
_cell.angle_gamma   90.00
#
_symmetry.space_group_name_H-M   'P 1'
#
loop_
_entity.id
_entity.type
_entity.pdbx_description
1 polymer ?
#
loop_
_entity_poly.entity_id
_entity_poly.type
_entity_poly.pdbx_seq_one_letter_code
_entity_poly.pdbx_strand_id
1 'polypeptide(L)'
;MIQECSTGWDPPGWSSVERHLGFLVDSKLNMSEQCAAVAKQANRMLGCINKGLTSRDDEVIIPLYSVLVRPYLEYCVQLWSPLCKKDVDRLERVQRRATRMIKGLGNLPDKERLRTGFVQP
;
A
#
# COMPACT_ATOMS: atom_id res chain seq x y z
N MET A 1 -43.24 21.21 31.20
CA MET A 1 -42.81 20.50 32.42
C MET A 1 -42.34 19.14 31.97
N ILE A 2 -41.07 18.75 31.98
CA ILE A 2 -39.87 19.08 32.77
C ILE A 2 -38.70 18.73 31.82
N GLN A 3 -37.94 19.71 31.33
CA GLN A 3 -36.70 20.30 31.88
C GLN A 3 -35.44 19.63 31.31
N GLU A 4 -34.60 20.46 30.69
CA GLU A 4 -33.25 20.15 30.25
C GLU A 4 -32.41 19.69 31.45
N CYS A 5 -31.73 18.55 31.33
CA CYS A 5 -30.57 18.22 32.14
C CYS A 5 -29.34 18.33 31.26
N SER A 6 -28.64 19.45 31.41
CA SER A 6 -27.28 19.69 30.97
C SER A 6 -26.34 18.69 31.64
N THR A 7 -26.17 17.50 31.03
CA THR A 7 -24.97 16.70 31.27
C THR A 7 -24.03 16.96 30.12
N GLY A 8 -23.05 17.83 30.37
CA GLY A 8 -21.88 18.03 29.52
C GLY A 8 -21.09 16.73 29.43
N TRP A 9 -21.54 15.86 28.53
CA TRP A 9 -20.79 14.72 28.05
C TRP A 9 -20.57 14.96 26.57
N ASP A 10 -19.64 15.86 26.25
CA ASP A 10 -19.03 15.87 24.92
C ASP A 10 -18.39 14.48 24.74
N PRO A 11 -18.88 13.63 23.82
CA PRO A 11 -18.23 12.35 23.57
C PRO A 11 -16.78 12.64 23.19
N PRO A 12 -15.79 11.97 23.82
CA PRO A 12 -14.39 12.21 23.51
C PRO A 12 -14.21 12.00 22.02
N GLY A 13 -13.73 13.05 21.35
CA GLY A 13 -13.66 13.16 19.91
C GLY A 13 -13.32 11.83 19.27
N TRP A 14 -14.29 11.27 18.58
CA TRP A 14 -14.10 10.09 17.73
C TRP A 14 -13.25 10.54 16.54
N SER A 15 -11.94 10.73 16.72
CA SER A 15 -11.05 10.57 15.59
C SER A 15 -11.04 9.07 15.34
N SER A 16 -11.85 8.62 14.38
CA SER A 16 -11.86 7.23 13.93
C SER A 16 -10.50 6.97 13.29
N VAL A 17 -9.52 6.63 14.12
CA VAL A 17 -8.21 6.17 13.70
C VAL A 17 -8.31 4.65 13.75
N GLU A 18 -8.89 4.08 12.71
CA GLU A 18 -9.03 2.63 12.61
C GLU A 18 -7.68 2.02 12.23
N ARG A 19 -7.17 1.14 13.10
CA ARG A 19 -5.99 0.33 12.81
C ARG A 19 -6.40 -0.89 12.01
N HIS A 20 -6.34 -0.81 10.69
CA HIS A 20 -6.48 -1.98 9.83
C HIS A 20 -5.11 -2.47 9.35
N LEU A 21 -4.77 -3.72 9.70
CA LEU A 21 -3.56 -4.44 9.24
C LEU A 21 -2.22 -3.71 9.50
N GLY A 22 -2.17 -2.82 10.50
CA GLY A 22 -0.99 -2.03 10.86
C GLY A 22 -0.94 -0.60 10.28
N PHE A 23 -1.98 -0.17 9.57
CA PHE A 23 -2.16 1.22 9.12
C PHE A 23 -3.12 1.95 10.05
N LEU A 24 -2.72 3.13 10.52
CA LEU A 24 -3.63 4.09 11.12
C LEU A 24 -4.39 4.78 9.97
N VAL A 25 -5.63 4.38 9.72
CA VAL A 25 -6.52 5.08 8.80
C VAL A 25 -7.24 6.12 9.63
N ASP A 26 -6.72 7.34 9.64
CA ASP A 26 -7.44 8.49 10.16
C ASP A 26 -8.43 8.98 9.09
N SER A 27 -9.71 9.08 9.48
CA SER A 27 -10.77 9.76 8.73
C SER A 27 -10.43 11.18 8.25
N LYS A 28 -9.38 11.81 8.80
CA LYS A 28 -8.91 13.16 8.46
C LYS A 28 -7.74 13.21 7.46
N LEU A 29 -7.13 12.07 7.11
CA LEU A 29 -6.01 12.05 6.15
C LEU A 29 -6.51 12.26 4.73
N ASN A 30 -5.80 13.10 3.97
CA ASN A 30 -6.10 13.24 2.55
C ASN A 30 -5.65 11.99 1.77
N MET A 31 -6.28 11.73 0.61
CA MET A 31 -6.04 10.52 -0.19
C MET A 31 -4.57 10.35 -0.61
N SER A 32 -3.84 11.47 -0.82
CA SER A 32 -2.41 11.44 -1.17
C SER A 32 -1.55 10.97 0.01
N GLU A 33 -1.88 11.35 1.25
CA GLU A 33 -1.17 10.90 2.45
C GLU A 33 -1.38 9.40 2.69
N GLN A 34 -2.59 8.91 2.43
CA GLN A 34 -2.89 7.49 2.52
C GLN A 34 -2.10 6.69 1.46
N CYS A 35 -2.07 7.16 0.20
CA CYS A 35 -1.23 6.56 -0.84
C CYS A 35 0.24 6.54 -0.45
N ALA A 36 0.73 7.62 0.17
CA ALA A 36 2.11 7.70 0.67
C ALA A 36 2.38 6.69 1.82
N ALA A 37 1.43 6.54 2.75
CA ALA A 37 1.53 5.58 3.85
C ALA A 37 1.57 4.13 3.34
N VAL A 38 0.67 3.77 2.43
CA VAL A 38 0.63 2.45 1.79
C VAL A 38 1.91 2.17 1.01
N ALA A 39 2.37 3.12 0.18
CA ALA A 39 3.62 2.99 -0.54
C ALA A 39 4.82 2.81 0.40
N LYS A 40 4.85 3.52 1.53
CA LYS A 40 5.90 3.39 2.55
C LYS A 40 5.92 1.98 3.14
N GLN A 41 4.77 1.45 3.54
CA GLN A 41 4.69 0.10 4.12
C GLN A 41 5.02 -0.99 3.11
N ALA A 42 4.50 -0.89 1.89
CA ALA A 42 4.84 -1.81 0.81
C ALA A 42 6.36 -1.82 0.54
N ASN A 43 7.00 -0.65 0.57
CA ASN A 43 8.46 -0.55 0.44
C ASN A 43 9.23 -1.16 1.61
N ARG A 44 8.68 -1.14 2.83
CA ARG A 44 9.27 -1.84 3.98
C ARG A 44 9.18 -3.35 3.77
N MET A 45 8.03 -3.87 3.36
CA MET A 45 7.85 -5.29 3.05
C MET A 45 8.77 -5.76 1.93
N LEU A 46 8.86 -5.01 0.83
CA LEU A 46 9.84 -5.28 -0.22
C LEU A 46 11.28 -5.26 0.30
N GLY A 47 11.61 -4.38 1.25
CA GLY A 47 12.90 -4.36 1.93
C GLY A 47 13.17 -5.63 2.73
N CYS A 48 12.16 -6.14 3.44
CA CYS A 48 12.25 -7.41 4.17
C CYS A 48 12.43 -8.60 3.23
N ILE A 49 11.63 -8.70 2.17
CA ILE A 49 11.77 -9.71 1.10
C ILE A 49 13.17 -9.64 0.50
N ASN A 50 13.66 -8.42 0.23
CA ASN A 50 14.98 -8.21 -0.37
C ASN A 50 16.14 -8.56 0.57
N LYS A 51 15.95 -8.59 1.88
CA LYS A 51 17.02 -8.93 2.83
C LYS A 51 16.93 -10.37 3.32
N GLY A 52 15.72 -10.92 3.42
CA GLY A 52 15.47 -12.26 3.93
C GLY A 52 15.63 -13.37 2.91
N LEU A 53 15.68 -13.05 1.61
CA LEU A 53 15.78 -14.05 0.55
C LEU A 53 17.15 -14.02 -0.14
N THR A 54 17.73 -15.21 -0.23
CA THR A 54 18.94 -15.46 -1.03
C THR A 54 18.59 -15.70 -2.50
N SER A 55 17.52 -16.44 -2.79
CA SER A 55 17.01 -16.64 -4.16
C SER A 55 16.27 -15.40 -4.67
N ARG A 56 16.43 -15.13 -5.96
CA ARG A 56 15.82 -14.04 -6.72
C ARG A 56 14.99 -14.53 -7.88
N ASP A 57 14.63 -15.81 -7.86
CA ASP A 57 13.87 -16.43 -8.91
C ASP A 57 12.42 -15.91 -8.85
N ASP A 58 11.82 -15.78 -10.02
CA ASP A 58 10.44 -15.30 -10.19
C ASP A 58 9.44 -16.19 -9.45
N GLU A 59 9.66 -17.50 -9.44
CA GLU A 59 8.89 -18.50 -8.67
C GLU A 59 8.85 -18.21 -7.16
N VAL A 60 9.82 -17.47 -6.62
CA VAL A 60 9.87 -17.11 -5.19
C VAL A 60 9.36 -15.69 -4.96
N ILE A 61 9.82 -14.73 -5.78
CA ILE A 61 9.51 -13.31 -5.58
C ILE A 61 8.04 -12.99 -5.92
N ILE A 62 7.48 -13.60 -6.97
CA ILE A 62 6.12 -13.32 -7.44
C ILE A 62 5.06 -13.75 -6.41
N PRO A 63 5.10 -14.99 -5.85
CA PRO A 63 4.14 -15.38 -4.82
C PRO A 63 4.23 -14.52 -3.57
N LEU A 64 5.44 -14.20 -3.11
CA LEU A 64 5.64 -13.37 -1.92
C LEU A 64 5.14 -11.95 -2.10
N TYR A 65 5.38 -11.35 -3.27
CA TYR A 65 4.79 -10.06 -3.61
C TYR A 65 3.26 -10.13 -3.61
N SER A 66 2.69 -11.18 -4.19
CA SER A 66 1.24 -11.36 -4.31
C SER A 66 0.55 -11.52 -2.96
N VAL A 67 1.19 -12.17 -1.99
CA VAL A 67 0.62 -12.36 -0.65
C VAL A 67 0.87 -11.15 0.26
N LEU A 68 2.06 -10.53 0.16
CA LEU A 68 2.49 -9.54 1.15
C LEU A 68 2.37 -8.09 0.71
N VAL A 69 2.31 -7.80 -0.60
CA VAL A 69 2.38 -6.43 -1.11
C VAL A 69 1.14 -6.07 -1.92
N ARG A 70 0.69 -6.99 -2.77
CA ARG A 70 -0.48 -6.80 -3.64
C ARG A 70 -1.77 -6.46 -2.87
N PRO A 71 -2.10 -7.06 -1.71
CA PRO A 71 -3.32 -6.71 -0.98
C PRO A 71 -3.33 -5.24 -0.52
N TYR A 72 -2.16 -4.69 -0.16
CA TYR A 72 -2.05 -3.29 0.24
C TYR A 72 -2.28 -2.32 -0.94
N LEU A 73 -1.83 -2.70 -2.14
CA LEU A 73 -2.01 -1.87 -3.33
C LEU A 73 -3.44 -1.93 -3.86
N GLU A 74 -4.06 -3.12 -3.90
CA GLU A 74 -5.42 -3.32 -4.39
C GLU A 74 -6.48 -2.70 -3.47
N TYR A 75 -6.32 -2.85 -2.15
CA TYR A 75 -7.17 -2.18 -1.16
C TYR A 75 -7.14 -0.66 -1.33
N CYS A 76 -5.96 -0.10 -1.63
CA CYS A 76 -5.78 1.31 -1.91
C CYS A 76 -6.58 1.79 -3.13
N VAL A 77 -6.66 0.97 -4.18
CA VAL A 77 -7.38 1.32 -5.42
C VAL A 77 -8.90 1.29 -5.21
N GLN A 78 -9.42 0.31 -4.48
CA GLN A 78 -10.86 0.14 -4.29
C GLN A 78 -11.46 1.13 -3.28
N LEU A 79 -10.76 1.42 -2.18
CA LEU A 79 -11.27 2.29 -1.12
C LEU A 79 -10.84 3.75 -1.30
N TRP A 80 -9.66 3.99 -1.89
CA TRP A 80 -8.99 5.29 -1.90
C TRP A 80 -8.45 5.70 -3.27
N SER A 81 -9.15 5.31 -4.35
CA SER A 81 -8.75 5.49 -5.76
C SER A 81 -7.85 6.73 -5.96
N PRO A 82 -6.57 6.54 -6.36
CA PRO A 82 -5.59 7.62 -6.39
C PRO A 82 -6.04 8.74 -7.33
N LEU A 83 -6.41 9.89 -6.74
CA LEU A 83 -6.97 11.03 -7.48
C LEU A 83 -5.92 11.78 -8.31
N CYS A 84 -4.64 11.72 -7.91
CA CYS A 84 -3.57 12.44 -8.56
C CYS A 84 -2.60 11.49 -9.28
N LYS A 85 -2.09 11.91 -10.44
CA LYS A 85 -1.02 11.22 -11.16
C LYS A 85 0.20 10.93 -10.27
N LYS A 86 0.51 11.84 -9.34
CA LYS A 86 1.60 11.67 -8.37
C LYS A 86 1.42 10.44 -7.48
N ASP A 87 0.18 10.10 -7.14
CA ASP A 87 -0.14 8.95 -6.29
C ASP A 87 -0.09 7.64 -7.08
N VAL A 88 -0.60 7.65 -8.31
CA VAL A 88 -0.40 6.54 -9.26
C VAL A 88 1.08 6.26 -9.46
N ASP A 89 1.89 7.29 -9.74
CA ASP A 89 3.33 7.16 -9.91
C ASP A 89 4.03 6.61 -8.65
N ARG A 90 3.53 6.93 -7.45
CA ARG A 90 4.06 6.38 -6.19
C ARG A 90 3.80 4.88 -6.08
N LEU A 91 2.58 4.43 -6.37
CA LEU A 91 2.22 3.02 -6.33
C LEU A 91 2.94 2.22 -7.42
N GLU A 92 3.06 2.76 -8.64
CA GLU A 92 3.82 2.14 -9.72
C GLU A 92 5.31 1.99 -9.37
N ARG A 93 5.90 2.93 -8.65
CA ARG A 93 7.30 2.80 -8.19
C ARG A 93 7.50 1.58 -7.27
N VAL A 94 6.50 1.21 -6.48
CA VAL A 94 6.53 -0.01 -5.66
C VAL A 94 6.57 -1.26 -6.56
N GLN A 95 5.70 -1.32 -7.57
CA GLN A 95 5.69 -2.41 -8.56
C GLN A 95 7.00 -2.50 -9.34
N ARG A 96 7.55 -1.36 -9.79
CA ARG A 96 8.85 -1.27 -10.45
C ARG A 96 10.00 -1.68 -9.54
N ARG A 97 9.88 -1.51 -8.23
CA ARG A 97 10.91 -2.01 -7.31
C ARG A 97 10.85 -3.53 -7.20
N ALA A 98 9.65 -4.10 -7.09
CA ALA A 98 9.45 -5.55 -6.99
C ALA A 98 9.98 -6.30 -8.23
N THR A 99 9.61 -5.85 -9.42
CA THR A 99 10.10 -6.42 -10.69
C THR A 99 11.62 -6.34 -10.85
N ARG A 100 12.28 -5.32 -10.26
CA ARG A 100 13.74 -5.18 -10.28
C ARG A 100 14.46 -6.21 -9.42
N MET A 101 13.78 -6.79 -8.44
CA MET A 101 14.35 -7.79 -7.53
C MET A 101 14.42 -9.18 -8.17
N ILE A 102 13.68 -9.40 -9.26
CA ILE A 102 13.65 -10.67 -9.97
C ILE A 102 14.88 -10.79 -10.87
N LYS A 103 15.57 -11.91 -10.77
CA LYS A 103 16.76 -12.24 -11.57
C LYS A 103 16.41 -12.15 -13.06
N GLY A 104 17.29 -11.52 -13.86
CA GLY A 104 17.08 -11.34 -15.30
C GLY A 104 16.15 -10.18 -15.70
N LEU A 105 15.33 -9.66 -14.77
CA LEU A 105 14.40 -8.56 -15.04
C LEU A 105 14.94 -7.18 -14.62
N GLY A 106 15.97 -7.12 -13.76
CA GLY A 106 16.49 -5.86 -13.22
C GLY A 106 16.99 -4.83 -14.26
N ASN A 107 17.56 -5.31 -15.36
CA ASN A 107 18.17 -4.47 -16.40
C ASN A 107 17.25 -4.22 -17.61
N LEU A 108 16.07 -4.84 -17.63
CA LEU A 108 15.13 -4.67 -18.73
C LEU A 108 14.42 -3.31 -18.65
N PRO A 109 14.04 -2.72 -19.80
CA PRO A 109 13.23 -1.52 -19.82
C PRO A 109 11.86 -1.77 -19.17
N ASP A 110 11.32 -0.76 -18.49
CA ASP A 110 10.12 -0.90 -17.65
C ASP A 110 8.92 -1.50 -18.42
N LYS A 111 8.76 -1.16 -19.72
CA LYS A 111 7.68 -1.70 -20.56
C LYS A 111 7.78 -3.22 -20.77
N GLU A 112 8.99 -3.75 -20.88
CA GLU A 112 9.19 -5.20 -21.08
C GLU A 112 8.96 -5.98 -19.80
N ARG A 113 9.35 -5.41 -18.64
CA ARG A 113 9.18 -6.03 -17.32
C ARG A 113 7.72 -6.19 -16.90
N LEU A 114 6.88 -5.25 -17.31
CA LEU A 114 5.43 -5.30 -17.06
C LEU A 114 4.74 -6.43 -17.84
N ARG A 115 5.36 -6.94 -18.91
CA ARG A 115 4.80 -8.02 -19.72
C ARG A 115 5.09 -9.42 -19.15
N THR A 116 6.08 -9.54 -18.27
CA THR A 116 6.68 -10.84 -17.91
C THR A 116 6.32 -11.35 -16.52
N GLY A 117 5.86 -10.53 -15.56
CA GLY A 117 5.91 -10.97 -14.15
C GLY A 117 4.80 -10.51 -13.21
N PHE A 118 3.93 -9.58 -13.59
CA PHE A 118 2.84 -9.16 -12.70
C PHE A 118 1.59 -8.98 -13.54
N VAL A 119 0.68 -9.96 -13.45
CA VAL A 119 -0.68 -9.84 -13.95
C VAL A 119 -1.24 -8.53 -13.37
N GLN A 120 -1.51 -7.57 -14.26
CA GLN A 120 -2.15 -6.32 -13.91
C GLN A 120 -3.51 -6.60 -13.26
N PRO A 121 -3.98 -5.75 -12.34
CA PRO A 121 -5.33 -5.88 -11.78
C PRO A 121 -6.40 -5.94 -12.88
#